data_AF-A0A260ZPD4-F1
#
_entry.id   AF-A0A260ZPD4-F1
#
_cell.length_a   1.000
_cell.length_b   1.000
_cell.length_c   1.000
_cell.angle_alpha   90.00
_cell.angle_beta   90.00
_cell.angle_gamma   90.00
#
_symmetry.space_group_name_H-M   'P 1'
#
loop_
_entity.id
_entity.type
_entity.pdbx_description
1 polymer ?
#
loop_
_entity_poly.entity_id
_entity_poly.type
_entity_poly.pdbx_seq_one_letter_code
_entity_poly.pdbx_strand_id
1 'polypeptide(L)'
;MGTCISREARARRKERKRNNKRLREARNASSPRDHHIISNGGRYGHRSRSEGGNGDVRDDIKELIIETLEVIRTLVNNEQEPPQSLLKLNFIADEEKGWMLVVRALIYTIPENDPLGPAVISLFLDECPLPSKESVQTLLHNLGLSDDFVESKHLPPSWHKNMCIVLGSLAEKMAGTAAVTIFNKDIRGYLMKMISYGLTYFPPAYGKSLKEKNTHSVRMFALLALEKFAQTRENQITISKMFSDNSSSHPLLKMEEYLKNEDVVRYWNAKQEGFCAQWALDNIFILPNRPYSYETCETSQINAMLNHEDVSEYLKIGPDGLEARCDVSSFESVRCTFEVMDGVWYYEATVLTSGVMQIGLATKRSRFLNHEGYGIGDDASSVAYDGCRQLVWYNAKSQKHEHDNWQPGDVIGVLLNIPSGEVVFFLNGIPLREPNTEFLSNRQPAEGVFAAASFMSFQQCRFNFGASRFKFNPGRTFRHFNEFGRLTTAQRTIIPRRVRLEQLEKEHIPDDYCTICFAAPASTQLEPCNHDGFCSDCCNMMDHCPLCRTPIQDRIQKSNNNTKFDTVKSPSHSSISAFQRVNSQRRSIRATSAITNSSNGGDTTIRSTPPKDSNSTSSSAIARRHTQV
;
A
#
# COMPACT_ATOMS: atom_id res chain seq x y z
N MET A 1 -12.20 -5.60 -5.81
CA MET A 1 -10.85 -5.59 -6.45
C MET A 1 -9.71 -5.25 -5.48
N GLY A 2 -9.97 -4.63 -4.32
CA GLY A 2 -9.09 -4.72 -3.14
C GLY A 2 -9.30 -5.99 -2.30
N THR A 3 -10.29 -6.82 -2.66
CA THR A 3 -10.65 -8.09 -1.98
C THR A 3 -11.31 -9.03 -2.96
N CYS A 4 -10.55 -9.60 -3.89
CA CYS A 4 -10.97 -10.91 -4.38
C CYS A 4 -10.63 -11.91 -3.28
N ILE A 5 -11.63 -12.26 -2.46
CA ILE A 5 -11.65 -13.37 -1.49
C ILE A 5 -11.21 -12.98 -0.07
N SER A 6 -12.19 -12.61 0.75
CA SER A 6 -12.08 -12.48 2.21
C SER A 6 -11.41 -13.70 2.88
N ARG A 7 -10.92 -13.54 4.12
CA ARG A 7 -10.35 -14.62 4.94
C ARG A 7 -11.26 -15.87 5.00
N GLU A 8 -12.57 -15.69 4.99
CA GLU A 8 -13.57 -16.77 4.91
C GLU A 8 -13.60 -17.44 3.54
N ALA A 9 -13.53 -16.69 2.46
CA ALA A 9 -13.46 -17.26 1.13
C ALA A 9 -12.11 -17.99 0.90
N ARG A 10 -11.02 -17.57 1.58
CA ARG A 10 -9.72 -18.28 1.63
C ARG A 10 -9.83 -19.59 2.43
N ALA A 11 -10.63 -19.62 3.50
CA ALA A 11 -10.96 -20.83 4.24
C ALA A 11 -11.82 -21.79 3.40
N ARG A 12 -12.87 -21.30 2.74
CA ARG A 12 -13.71 -22.08 1.81
C ARG A 12 -12.91 -22.62 0.62
N ARG A 13 -11.93 -21.87 0.10
CA ARG A 13 -11.01 -22.32 -0.96
C ARG A 13 -10.04 -23.39 -0.46
N LYS A 14 -9.52 -23.28 0.77
CA LYS A 14 -8.73 -24.36 1.41
C LYS A 14 -9.55 -25.64 1.60
N GLU A 15 -10.81 -25.53 2.00
CA GLU A 15 -11.73 -26.65 2.14
C GLU A 15 -12.05 -27.31 0.80
N ARG A 16 -12.33 -26.50 -0.24
CA ARG A 16 -12.54 -26.99 -1.62
C ARG A 16 -11.28 -27.65 -2.20
N LYS A 17 -10.08 -27.11 -1.93
CA LYS A 17 -8.79 -27.75 -2.28
C LYS A 17 -8.61 -29.10 -1.55
N ARG A 18 -9.01 -29.21 -0.27
CA ARG A 18 -8.97 -30.47 0.50
C ARG A 18 -9.93 -31.51 -0.06
N ASN A 19 -11.14 -31.11 -0.45
CA ASN A 19 -12.13 -32.01 -1.08
C ASN A 19 -11.70 -32.46 -2.48
N ASN A 20 -11.15 -31.58 -3.31
CA ASN A 20 -10.64 -31.95 -4.64
C ASN A 20 -9.43 -32.89 -4.56
N LYS A 21 -8.56 -32.71 -3.57
CA LYS A 21 -7.45 -33.64 -3.29
C LYS A 21 -7.98 -35.03 -2.91
N ARG A 22 -8.97 -35.10 -2.01
CA ARG A 22 -9.64 -36.37 -1.64
C ARG A 22 -10.33 -37.04 -2.82
N LEU A 23 -10.97 -36.28 -3.71
CA LEU A 23 -11.62 -36.80 -4.93
C LEU A 23 -10.59 -37.33 -5.94
N ARG A 24 -9.41 -36.71 -6.06
CA ARG A 24 -8.31 -37.22 -6.90
C ARG A 24 -7.68 -38.48 -6.32
N GLU A 25 -7.47 -38.52 -5.01
CA GLU A 25 -6.96 -39.72 -4.31
C GLU A 25 -7.95 -40.89 -4.44
N ALA A 26 -9.26 -40.63 -4.35
CA ALA A 26 -10.30 -41.63 -4.57
C ALA A 26 -10.36 -42.14 -6.02
N ARG A 27 -10.18 -41.26 -7.03
CA ARG A 27 -10.14 -41.66 -8.46
C ARG A 27 -8.88 -42.46 -8.80
N ASN A 28 -7.73 -42.11 -8.23
CA ASN A 28 -6.49 -42.84 -8.44
C ASN A 28 -6.46 -44.20 -7.73
N ALA A 29 -7.28 -44.37 -6.68
CA ALA A 29 -7.47 -45.66 -6.01
C ALA A 29 -8.43 -46.62 -6.74
N SER A 30 -9.13 -46.17 -7.79
CA SER A 30 -10.24 -46.92 -8.40
C SER A 30 -10.12 -47.16 -9.92
N SER A 31 -8.95 -46.96 -10.56
CA SER A 31 -8.77 -47.30 -11.98
C SER A 31 -8.08 -48.66 -12.19
N PRO A 32 -8.70 -49.63 -12.87
CA PRO A 32 -8.00 -50.79 -13.41
C PRO A 32 -7.14 -50.36 -14.61
N ARG A 33 -5.99 -51.03 -14.80
CA ARG A 33 -5.12 -50.88 -15.96
C ARG A 33 -5.75 -51.56 -17.17
N ASP A 34 -5.98 -50.84 -18.26
CA ASP A 34 -6.23 -51.43 -19.58
C ASP A 34 -5.21 -50.92 -20.62
N HIS A 35 -4.74 -51.88 -21.41
CA HIS A 35 -3.76 -51.76 -22.49
C HIS A 35 -4.44 -51.54 -23.85
N HIS A 36 -3.68 -50.98 -24.81
CA HIS A 36 -3.88 -51.01 -26.28
C HIS A 36 -4.89 -49.98 -26.86
N ILE A 37 -4.77 -49.33 -28.03
CA ILE A 37 -4.06 -49.55 -29.32
C ILE A 37 -3.69 -48.19 -29.96
N ILE A 38 -2.56 -48.16 -30.68
CA ILE A 38 -2.11 -47.07 -31.58
C ILE A 38 -2.88 -47.15 -32.91
N SER A 39 -3.44 -46.04 -33.39
CA SER A 39 -3.76 -45.88 -34.81
C SER A 39 -3.36 -44.49 -35.32
N ASN A 40 -2.76 -44.51 -36.51
CA ASN A 40 -2.09 -43.41 -37.20
C ASN A 40 -3.02 -42.87 -38.31
N GLY A 41 -3.02 -41.56 -38.57
CA GLY A 41 -3.70 -41.01 -39.75
C GLY A 41 -3.60 -39.48 -39.92
N GLY A 42 -2.66 -39.05 -40.80
CA GLY A 42 -2.59 -37.87 -41.68
C GLY A 42 -3.05 -36.46 -41.25
N ARG A 43 -2.64 -35.34 -41.84
CA ARG A 43 -1.55 -34.93 -42.76
C ARG A 43 -1.72 -33.40 -42.95
N TYR A 44 -0.60 -32.67 -42.94
CA TYR A 44 -0.34 -31.34 -43.56
C TYR A 44 -0.99 -30.03 -43.06
N GLY A 45 -0.12 -29.08 -42.73
CA GLY A 45 -0.40 -27.66 -42.58
C GLY A 45 0.87 -26.86 -42.24
N HIS A 46 1.87 -26.88 -43.12
CA HIS A 46 3.15 -26.18 -42.98
C HIS A 46 2.91 -24.65 -43.05
N ARG A 47 3.17 -23.90 -41.96
CA ARG A 47 3.38 -22.45 -42.01
C ARG A 47 4.60 -22.04 -41.19
N SER A 48 5.62 -21.68 -41.95
CA SER A 48 6.81 -20.86 -41.71
C SER A 48 7.09 -20.40 -40.28
N ARG A 49 8.12 -21.00 -39.67
CA ARG A 49 8.85 -20.48 -38.53
C ARG A 49 9.47 -19.12 -38.87
N SER A 50 9.09 -18.10 -38.11
CA SER A 50 9.94 -16.92 -37.90
C SER A 50 10.67 -17.14 -36.57
N GLU A 51 11.98 -17.33 -36.66
CA GLU A 51 12.89 -17.38 -35.52
C GLU A 51 13.16 -15.95 -35.04
N GLY A 52 12.90 -15.70 -33.75
CA GLY A 52 13.22 -14.43 -33.09
C GLY A 52 12.37 -14.16 -31.84
N GLY A 53 12.83 -14.63 -30.67
CA GLY A 53 12.47 -14.06 -29.36
C GLY A 53 11.12 -14.42 -28.71
N ASN A 54 10.19 -15.07 -29.42
CA ASN A 54 8.82 -15.35 -28.94
C ASN A 54 8.55 -16.83 -28.59
N GLY A 55 9.58 -17.69 -28.63
CA GLY A 55 9.41 -19.11 -28.35
C GLY A 55 9.21 -19.36 -26.86
N ASP A 56 8.13 -20.06 -26.50
CA ASP A 56 7.88 -20.66 -25.18
C ASP A 56 6.95 -19.90 -24.20
N VAL A 57 5.98 -19.13 -24.71
CA VAL A 57 4.77 -18.83 -23.94
C VAL A 57 3.57 -19.18 -24.80
N ARG A 58 2.77 -20.14 -24.35
CA ARG A 58 1.60 -20.63 -25.09
C ARG A 58 0.59 -19.50 -25.30
N ASP A 59 0.11 -19.34 -26.53
CA ASP A 59 -0.77 -18.23 -26.89
C ASP A 59 -2.12 -18.28 -26.14
N ASP A 60 -2.58 -19.47 -25.76
CA ASP A 60 -3.78 -19.64 -24.91
C ASP A 60 -3.65 -18.99 -23.52
N ILE A 61 -2.44 -18.96 -22.93
CA ILE A 61 -2.20 -18.27 -21.65
C ILE A 61 -2.26 -16.75 -21.83
N LYS A 62 -1.74 -16.24 -22.96
CA LYS A 62 -1.78 -14.81 -23.27
C LYS A 62 -3.22 -14.34 -23.48
N GLU A 63 -4.02 -15.12 -24.20
CA GLU A 63 -5.46 -14.87 -24.39
C GLU A 63 -6.20 -14.80 -23.06
N LEU A 64 -5.94 -15.74 -22.13
CA LEU A 64 -6.54 -15.71 -20.79
C LEU A 64 -6.16 -14.45 -19.99
N ILE A 65 -4.94 -13.92 -20.16
CA ILE A 65 -4.52 -12.66 -19.50
C ILE A 65 -5.29 -11.46 -20.05
N ILE A 66 -5.43 -11.38 -21.38
CA ILE A 66 -6.19 -10.30 -22.03
C ILE A 66 -7.66 -10.37 -21.61
N GLU A 67 -8.28 -11.55 -21.66
CA GLU A 67 -9.64 -11.77 -21.19
C GLU A 67 -9.79 -11.37 -19.71
N THR A 68 -8.79 -11.69 -18.88
CA THR A 68 -8.79 -11.25 -17.48
C THR A 68 -8.80 -9.73 -17.39
N LEU A 69 -7.90 -9.01 -18.09
CA LEU A 69 -7.83 -7.54 -18.05
C LEU A 69 -9.15 -6.88 -18.48
N GLU A 70 -9.81 -7.40 -19.52
CA GLU A 70 -11.08 -6.86 -20.01
C GLU A 70 -12.20 -7.02 -18.98
N VAL A 71 -12.31 -8.20 -18.36
CA VAL A 71 -13.38 -8.51 -17.39
C VAL A 71 -13.10 -7.89 -16.02
N ILE A 72 -11.83 -7.75 -15.62
CA ILE A 72 -11.49 -7.31 -14.27
C ILE A 72 -11.98 -5.88 -13.99
N ARG A 73 -12.07 -5.04 -15.03
CA ARG A 73 -12.64 -3.69 -14.96
C ARG A 73 -14.12 -3.70 -14.53
N THR A 74 -14.85 -4.78 -14.83
CA THR A 74 -16.26 -4.93 -14.49
C THR A 74 -16.49 -5.64 -13.15
N LEU A 75 -15.41 -6.04 -12.45
CA LEU A 75 -15.51 -6.67 -11.13
C LEU A 75 -15.62 -5.59 -10.05
N VAL A 76 -16.81 -5.51 -9.48
CA VAL A 76 -17.23 -4.42 -8.62
C VAL A 76 -17.42 -4.93 -7.20
N ASN A 77 -18.13 -6.06 -7.02
CA ASN A 77 -18.48 -6.59 -5.71
C ASN A 77 -17.59 -7.76 -5.26
N ASN A 78 -17.31 -7.82 -3.96
CA ASN A 78 -16.55 -8.92 -3.33
C ASN A 78 -17.27 -10.27 -3.39
N GLU A 79 -18.58 -10.28 -3.65
CA GLU A 79 -19.41 -11.48 -3.78
C GLU A 79 -19.41 -12.05 -5.20
N GLN A 80 -18.94 -11.30 -6.20
CA GLN A 80 -18.86 -11.79 -7.58
C GLN A 80 -17.81 -12.88 -7.67
N GLU A 81 -18.16 -13.98 -8.35
CA GLU A 81 -17.18 -15.02 -8.62
C GLU A 81 -16.03 -14.46 -9.48
N PRO A 82 -14.78 -14.86 -9.23
CA PRO A 82 -13.66 -14.46 -10.07
C PRO A 82 -13.88 -14.93 -11.52
N PRO A 83 -13.40 -14.16 -12.52
CA PRO A 83 -13.54 -14.53 -13.93
C PRO A 83 -13.01 -15.93 -14.20
N GLN A 84 -13.65 -16.64 -15.14
CA GLN A 84 -13.22 -17.99 -15.53
C GLN A 84 -11.78 -17.99 -16.07
N SER A 85 -11.38 -16.93 -16.76
CA SER A 85 -9.99 -16.69 -17.19
C SER A 85 -9.01 -16.67 -16.02
N LEU A 86 -9.30 -15.88 -14.99
CA LEU A 86 -8.50 -15.82 -13.75
C LEU A 86 -8.47 -17.15 -13.00
N LEU A 87 -9.60 -17.89 -12.96
CA LEU A 87 -9.64 -19.22 -12.35
C LEU A 87 -8.76 -20.23 -13.09
N LYS A 88 -8.80 -20.23 -14.43
CA LYS A 88 -7.93 -21.06 -15.27
C LYS A 88 -6.46 -20.70 -15.09
N LEU A 89 -6.12 -19.41 -15.08
CA LEU A 89 -4.74 -18.95 -14.84
C LEU A 89 -4.23 -19.40 -13.47
N ASN A 90 -5.05 -19.26 -12.42
CA ASN A 90 -4.72 -19.76 -11.07
C ASN A 90 -4.53 -21.29 -11.05
N PHE A 91 -5.34 -22.04 -11.80
CA PHE A 91 -5.20 -23.48 -11.89
C PHE A 91 -3.90 -23.90 -12.60
N ILE A 92 -3.52 -23.18 -13.66
CA ILE A 92 -2.23 -23.38 -14.35
C ILE A 92 -1.08 -23.06 -13.39
N ALA A 93 -1.18 -21.96 -12.65
CA ALA A 93 -0.16 -21.52 -11.69
C ALA A 93 -0.10 -22.32 -10.38
N ASP A 94 -1.02 -23.26 -10.14
CA ASP A 94 -0.91 -24.20 -9.01
C ASP A 94 0.27 -25.19 -9.20
N GLU A 95 0.81 -25.32 -10.42
CA GLU A 95 2.04 -26.07 -10.72
C GLU A 95 3.23 -25.13 -10.97
N GLU A 96 4.44 -25.49 -10.50
CA GLU A 96 5.65 -24.67 -10.60
C GLU A 96 5.99 -24.25 -12.06
N LYS A 97 5.91 -25.20 -13.00
CA LYS A 97 6.12 -24.90 -14.44
C LYS A 97 5.05 -23.98 -14.99
N GLY A 98 3.79 -24.18 -14.59
CA GLY A 98 2.68 -23.35 -15.02
C GLY A 98 2.78 -21.93 -14.46
N TRP A 99 3.20 -21.77 -13.20
CA TRP A 99 3.46 -20.46 -12.60
C TRP A 99 4.50 -19.67 -13.40
N MET A 100 5.63 -20.30 -13.77
CA MET A 100 6.65 -19.64 -14.61
C MET A 100 6.10 -19.21 -15.98
N LEU A 101 5.25 -20.03 -16.60
CA LEU A 101 4.61 -19.70 -17.88
C LEU A 101 3.67 -18.50 -17.74
N VAL A 102 2.85 -18.45 -16.68
CA VAL A 102 1.93 -17.34 -16.46
C VAL A 102 2.69 -16.05 -16.14
N VAL A 103 3.73 -16.10 -15.32
CA VAL A 103 4.55 -14.90 -15.03
C VAL A 103 5.22 -14.36 -16.30
N ARG A 104 5.78 -15.24 -17.15
CA ARG A 104 6.29 -14.81 -18.47
C ARG A 104 5.16 -14.19 -19.30
N ALA A 105 4.00 -14.84 -19.37
CA ALA A 105 2.86 -14.32 -20.12
C ALA A 105 2.40 -12.94 -19.62
N LEU A 106 2.41 -12.67 -18.32
CA LEU A 106 2.11 -11.35 -17.75
C LEU A 106 3.10 -10.29 -18.23
N ILE A 107 4.40 -10.63 -18.26
CA ILE A 107 5.45 -9.71 -18.73
C ILE A 107 5.27 -9.36 -20.21
N TYR A 108 5.00 -10.36 -21.05
CA TYR A 108 4.92 -10.19 -22.50
C TYR A 108 3.59 -9.63 -23.01
N THR A 109 2.48 -9.86 -22.29
CA THR A 109 1.13 -9.60 -22.82
C THR A 109 0.55 -8.27 -22.37
N ILE A 110 0.86 -7.82 -21.15
CA ILE A 110 0.16 -6.66 -20.55
C ILE A 110 0.61 -5.35 -21.24
N PRO A 111 -0.32 -4.55 -21.79
CA PRO A 111 0.02 -3.31 -22.49
C PRO A 111 0.68 -2.25 -21.59
N GLU A 112 1.40 -1.32 -22.21
CA GLU A 112 2.07 -0.22 -21.49
C GLU A 112 1.07 0.71 -20.78
N ASN A 113 -0.04 1.04 -21.45
CA ASN A 113 -0.99 2.05 -20.99
C ASN A 113 -2.28 1.45 -20.42
N ASP A 114 -2.30 0.15 -20.14
CA ASP A 114 -3.46 -0.46 -19.50
C ASP A 114 -3.62 0.08 -18.06
N PRO A 115 -4.78 0.68 -17.70
CA PRO A 115 -4.97 1.27 -16.37
C PRO A 115 -4.89 0.29 -15.20
N LEU A 116 -5.19 -0.99 -15.45
CA LEU A 116 -5.25 -2.04 -14.43
C LEU A 116 -4.07 -3.01 -14.52
N GLY A 117 -3.37 -3.05 -15.65
CA GLY A 117 -2.25 -3.94 -15.95
C GLY A 117 -1.26 -4.09 -14.79
N PRO A 118 -0.66 -3.00 -14.28
CA PRO A 118 0.27 -3.09 -13.14
C PRO A 118 -0.34 -3.72 -11.89
N ALA A 119 -1.56 -3.32 -11.53
CA ALA A 119 -2.26 -3.88 -10.38
C ALA A 119 -2.60 -5.37 -10.59
N VAL A 120 -2.95 -5.79 -11.80
CA VAL A 120 -3.21 -7.19 -12.15
C VAL A 120 -1.96 -8.05 -12.03
N ILE A 121 -0.79 -7.56 -12.45
CA ILE A 121 0.49 -8.29 -12.26
C ILE A 121 0.72 -8.54 -10.76
N SER A 122 0.66 -7.48 -9.96
CA SER A 122 0.90 -7.59 -8.52
C SER A 122 -0.15 -8.46 -7.82
N LEU A 123 -1.43 -8.28 -8.13
CA LEU A 123 -2.53 -9.08 -7.56
C LEU A 123 -2.39 -10.56 -7.94
N PHE A 124 -2.07 -10.86 -9.19
CA PHE A 124 -1.87 -12.24 -9.63
C PHE A 124 -0.73 -12.90 -8.85
N LEU A 125 0.39 -12.19 -8.73
CA LEU A 125 1.52 -12.68 -7.95
C LEU A 125 1.09 -12.88 -6.51
N ASP A 126 0.39 -11.93 -5.88
CA ASP A 126 -0.13 -11.93 -4.50
C ASP A 126 -1.01 -13.14 -4.20
N GLU A 127 -1.96 -13.45 -5.08
CA GLU A 127 -2.96 -14.50 -4.90
C GLU A 127 -2.49 -15.90 -5.28
N CYS A 128 -1.43 -16.03 -6.10
CA CYS A 128 -0.85 -17.32 -6.42
C CYS A 128 -0.13 -17.96 -5.23
N PRO A 129 -0.05 -19.30 -5.17
CA PRO A 129 0.82 -19.99 -4.22
C PRO A 129 2.23 -19.38 -4.25
N LEU A 130 2.81 -19.17 -3.07
CA LEU A 130 4.16 -18.62 -2.96
C LEU A 130 5.12 -19.57 -3.69
N PRO A 131 5.87 -19.11 -4.71
CA PRO A 131 6.82 -19.96 -5.42
C PRO A 131 7.96 -20.36 -4.48
N SER A 132 8.63 -21.49 -4.77
CA SER A 132 9.84 -21.84 -4.05
C SER A 132 10.97 -20.88 -4.44
N LYS A 133 12.00 -20.80 -3.60
CA LYS A 133 13.21 -20.01 -3.91
C LYS A 133 13.84 -20.48 -5.22
N GLU A 134 13.83 -21.78 -5.44
CA GLU A 134 14.36 -22.46 -6.62
C GLU A 134 13.53 -22.11 -7.87
N SER A 135 12.20 -22.04 -7.78
CA SER A 135 11.33 -21.63 -8.90
C SER A 135 11.66 -20.22 -9.34
N VAL A 136 11.82 -19.29 -8.38
CA VAL A 136 12.11 -17.89 -8.67
C VAL A 136 13.50 -17.75 -9.28
N GLN A 137 14.50 -18.43 -8.72
CA GLN A 137 15.84 -18.44 -9.31
C GLN A 137 15.85 -19.02 -10.73
N THR A 138 15.11 -20.10 -10.97
CA THR A 138 14.97 -20.71 -12.29
C THR A 138 14.32 -19.76 -13.29
N LEU A 139 13.24 -19.08 -12.88
CA LEU A 139 12.58 -18.06 -13.70
C LEU A 139 13.55 -16.94 -14.10
N LEU A 140 14.25 -16.36 -13.12
CA LEU A 140 15.17 -15.24 -13.35
C LEU A 140 16.36 -15.66 -14.21
N HIS A 141 16.90 -16.86 -13.99
CA HIS A 141 17.94 -17.44 -14.84
C HIS A 141 17.45 -17.62 -16.28
N ASN A 142 16.24 -18.14 -16.48
CA ASN A 142 15.67 -18.33 -17.82
C ASN A 142 15.37 -17.01 -18.55
N LEU A 143 15.05 -15.95 -17.81
CA LEU A 143 14.88 -14.61 -18.37
C LEU A 143 16.22 -13.96 -18.76
N GLY A 144 17.32 -14.37 -18.13
CA GLY A 144 18.67 -13.92 -18.48
C GLY A 144 18.88 -12.41 -18.33
N LEU A 145 18.21 -11.80 -17.34
CA LEU A 145 18.31 -10.36 -17.05
C LEU A 145 19.75 -10.00 -16.70
N SER A 146 20.28 -8.91 -17.27
CA SER A 146 21.60 -8.35 -16.97
C SER A 146 21.71 -6.92 -17.50
N ASP A 147 22.87 -6.27 -17.31
CA ASP A 147 23.19 -5.01 -17.99
C ASP A 147 23.17 -5.17 -19.52
N ASP A 148 23.84 -6.21 -20.03
CA ASP A 148 23.96 -6.50 -21.47
C ASP A 148 22.62 -6.91 -22.10
N PHE A 149 21.70 -7.48 -21.31
CA PHE A 149 20.37 -7.85 -21.78
C PHE A 149 19.61 -6.65 -22.35
N VAL A 150 19.68 -5.52 -21.66
CA VAL A 150 19.00 -4.28 -22.04
C VAL A 150 19.47 -3.79 -23.40
N GLU A 151 20.78 -3.87 -23.64
CA GLU A 151 21.41 -3.42 -24.88
C GLU A 151 21.24 -4.41 -26.03
N SER A 152 21.14 -5.71 -25.75
CA SER A 152 21.15 -6.75 -26.79
C SER A 152 19.76 -7.19 -27.26
N LYS A 153 18.74 -7.19 -26.38
CA LYS A 153 17.43 -7.76 -26.69
C LYS A 153 16.42 -6.75 -27.24
N HIS A 154 16.61 -5.46 -26.99
CA HIS A 154 15.75 -4.36 -27.47
C HIS A 154 14.24 -4.63 -27.31
N LEU A 155 13.82 -5.10 -26.14
CA LEU A 155 12.42 -5.38 -25.83
C LEU A 155 11.61 -4.07 -25.64
N PRO A 156 10.28 -4.09 -25.85
CA PRO A 156 9.46 -2.88 -25.74
C PRO A 156 9.39 -2.36 -24.29
N PRO A 157 9.09 -1.05 -24.09
CA PRO A 157 8.95 -0.46 -22.75
C PRO A 157 7.95 -1.20 -21.85
N SER A 158 6.83 -1.68 -22.42
CA SER A 158 5.82 -2.47 -21.70
C SER A 158 6.45 -3.70 -21.03
N TRP A 159 7.33 -4.41 -21.74
CA TRP A 159 8.01 -5.59 -21.22
C TRP A 159 8.88 -5.22 -20.01
N HIS A 160 9.71 -4.17 -20.14
CA HIS A 160 10.59 -3.73 -19.06
C HIS A 160 9.82 -3.22 -17.85
N LYS A 161 8.73 -2.47 -18.08
CA LYS A 161 7.79 -2.03 -17.05
C LYS A 161 7.22 -3.23 -16.29
N ASN A 162 6.64 -4.19 -17.01
CA ASN A 162 6.01 -5.37 -16.42
C ASN A 162 7.04 -6.24 -15.67
N MET A 163 8.25 -6.37 -16.21
CA MET A 163 9.35 -7.08 -15.53
C MET A 163 9.74 -6.39 -14.22
N CYS A 164 9.82 -5.06 -14.18
CA CYS A 164 10.11 -4.33 -12.94
C CYS A 164 9.01 -4.54 -11.89
N ILE A 165 7.73 -4.57 -12.30
CA ILE A 165 6.60 -4.87 -11.41
C ILE A 165 6.74 -6.29 -10.84
N VAL A 166 7.03 -7.28 -11.68
CA VAL A 166 7.27 -8.67 -11.23
C VAL A 166 8.44 -8.73 -10.23
N LEU A 167 9.56 -8.07 -10.51
CA LEU A 167 10.71 -8.02 -9.58
C LEU A 167 10.35 -7.39 -8.23
N GLY A 168 9.62 -6.27 -8.25
CA GLY A 168 9.14 -5.61 -7.03
C GLY A 168 8.22 -6.50 -6.20
N SER A 169 7.24 -7.15 -6.84
CA SER A 169 6.32 -8.09 -6.19
C SER A 169 7.03 -9.32 -5.64
N LEU A 170 8.05 -9.85 -6.33
CA LEU A 170 8.88 -10.95 -5.83
C LEU A 170 9.72 -10.52 -4.62
N ALA A 171 10.29 -9.31 -4.64
CA ALA A 171 11.07 -8.78 -3.52
C ALA A 171 10.24 -8.66 -2.24
N GLU A 172 9.00 -8.18 -2.35
CA GLU A 172 8.05 -8.05 -1.24
C GLU A 172 7.63 -9.42 -0.68
N LYS A 173 7.39 -10.40 -1.56
CA LYS A 173 6.99 -11.76 -1.19
C LYS A 173 8.11 -12.59 -0.56
N MET A 174 9.33 -12.40 -1.01
CA MET A 174 10.49 -13.18 -0.58
C MET A 174 11.32 -12.44 0.48
N ALA A 175 10.65 -11.70 1.37
CA ALA A 175 11.27 -10.83 2.36
C ALA A 175 12.41 -11.50 3.17
N GLY A 176 13.38 -10.69 3.59
CA GLY A 176 14.55 -11.14 4.34
C GLY A 176 15.66 -11.72 3.45
N THR A 177 16.28 -12.81 3.88
CA THR A 177 17.48 -13.38 3.22
C THR A 177 17.21 -13.89 1.80
N ALA A 178 15.97 -14.25 1.49
CA ALA A 178 15.59 -14.67 0.14
C ALA A 178 15.61 -13.50 -0.84
N ALA A 179 15.08 -12.33 -0.48
CA ALA A 179 15.14 -11.10 -1.27
C ALA A 179 16.59 -10.65 -1.52
N VAL A 180 17.46 -10.79 -0.51
CA VAL A 180 18.91 -10.54 -0.68
C VAL A 180 19.54 -11.50 -1.69
N THR A 181 19.11 -12.77 -1.71
CA THR A 181 19.61 -13.75 -2.70
C THR A 181 19.14 -13.43 -4.12
N ILE A 182 17.89 -13.01 -4.28
CA ILE A 182 17.30 -12.66 -5.57
C ILE A 182 17.97 -11.41 -6.16
N PHE A 183 18.34 -10.46 -5.30
CA PHE A 183 19.01 -9.21 -5.67
C PHE A 183 20.51 -9.42 -5.99
N ASN A 184 20.79 -10.38 -6.87
CA ASN A 184 22.13 -10.76 -7.30
C ASN A 184 22.76 -9.72 -8.25
N LYS A 185 23.96 -9.98 -8.77
CA LYS A 185 24.68 -9.05 -9.65
C LYS A 185 23.89 -8.70 -10.91
N ASP A 186 23.21 -9.66 -11.49
CA ASP A 186 22.56 -9.48 -12.79
C ASP A 186 21.28 -8.66 -12.67
N ILE A 187 20.47 -8.92 -11.63
CA ILE A 187 19.29 -8.12 -11.29
C ILE A 187 19.67 -6.68 -10.92
N ARG A 188 20.77 -6.52 -10.16
CA ARG A 188 21.33 -5.21 -9.80
C ARG A 188 21.71 -4.41 -11.04
N GLY A 189 22.46 -5.02 -11.95
CA GLY A 189 22.82 -4.40 -13.22
C GLY A 189 21.59 -3.98 -14.00
N TYR A 190 20.71 -4.95 -14.30
CA TYR A 190 19.48 -4.70 -15.05
C TYR A 190 18.66 -3.50 -14.52
N LEU A 191 18.37 -3.46 -13.21
CA LEU A 191 17.60 -2.37 -12.61
C LEU A 191 18.36 -1.03 -12.62
N MET A 192 19.68 -1.04 -12.43
CA MET A 192 20.50 0.17 -12.52
C MET A 192 20.57 0.73 -13.93
N LYS A 193 20.64 -0.14 -14.94
CA LYS A 193 20.61 0.26 -16.34
C LYS A 193 19.29 0.94 -16.67
N MET A 194 18.16 0.36 -16.23
CA MET A 194 16.82 0.93 -16.38
C MET A 194 16.77 2.35 -15.80
N ILE A 195 17.18 2.53 -14.54
CA ILE A 195 17.11 3.82 -13.84
C ILE A 195 18.07 4.86 -14.42
N SER A 196 19.33 4.49 -14.64
CA SER A 196 20.40 5.48 -14.89
C SER A 196 20.47 5.96 -16.35
N TYR A 197 20.11 5.09 -17.30
CA TYR A 197 20.26 5.40 -18.72
C TYR A 197 18.89 5.49 -19.41
N GLY A 198 17.84 4.89 -18.84
CA GLY A 198 16.60 4.66 -19.57
C GLY A 198 16.83 3.74 -20.79
N LEU A 199 15.79 3.59 -21.62
CA LEU A 199 15.90 2.86 -22.88
C LEU A 199 16.46 3.84 -23.94
N THR A 200 17.78 3.84 -24.12
CA THR A 200 18.50 4.81 -24.99
C THR A 200 18.48 4.43 -26.48
N TYR A 201 18.08 3.21 -26.83
CA TYR A 201 18.14 2.71 -28.21
C TYR A 201 16.84 2.00 -28.62
N PHE A 202 16.10 2.58 -29.55
CA PHE A 202 15.01 1.93 -30.27
C PHE A 202 15.31 1.87 -31.77
N PRO A 203 15.14 0.71 -32.43
CA PRO A 203 15.31 0.59 -33.87
C PRO A 203 14.36 1.53 -34.64
N PRO A 204 14.73 2.00 -35.85
CA PRO A 204 13.90 2.86 -36.69
C PRO A 204 12.49 2.31 -37.02
N ALA A 205 12.27 1.00 -36.81
CA ALA A 205 10.99 0.32 -37.03
C ALA A 205 9.85 0.80 -36.09
N TYR A 206 10.18 1.45 -34.96
CA TYR A 206 9.19 1.95 -33.99
C TYR A 206 8.87 3.46 -34.09
N GLY A 207 9.26 4.11 -35.20
CA GLY A 207 8.94 5.52 -35.45
C GLY A 207 9.89 6.49 -34.73
N LYS A 208 10.48 7.41 -35.51
CA LYS A 208 11.59 8.30 -35.10
C LYS A 208 11.24 9.39 -34.05
N SER A 209 10.01 9.41 -33.52
CA SER A 209 9.52 10.45 -32.59
C SER A 209 9.51 10.02 -31.11
N LEU A 210 9.87 8.78 -30.79
CA LEU A 210 9.64 8.15 -29.48
C LEU A 210 10.79 8.32 -28.46
N LYS A 211 11.78 9.19 -28.72
CA LYS A 211 13.08 9.16 -28.04
C LYS A 211 13.09 9.49 -26.53
N GLU A 212 12.03 10.08 -25.97
CA GLU A 212 11.97 10.40 -24.52
C GLU A 212 10.63 10.07 -23.86
N LYS A 213 9.51 10.08 -24.60
CA LYS A 213 8.15 10.12 -24.06
C LYS A 213 7.72 8.91 -23.20
N ASN A 214 8.30 7.72 -23.39
CA ASN A 214 7.83 6.48 -22.75
C ASN A 214 8.84 5.80 -21.82
N THR A 215 9.97 6.45 -21.51
CA THR A 215 10.98 5.85 -20.60
C THR A 215 10.72 6.14 -19.11
N HIS A 216 9.90 7.16 -18.81
CA HIS A 216 9.57 7.58 -17.44
C HIS A 216 8.86 6.48 -16.64
N SER A 217 7.88 5.81 -17.24
CA SER A 217 7.15 4.72 -16.58
C SER A 217 8.08 3.56 -16.21
N VAL A 218 8.97 3.16 -17.12
CA VAL A 218 9.95 2.09 -16.86
C VAL A 218 10.89 2.47 -15.72
N ARG A 219 11.45 3.69 -15.72
CA ARG A 219 12.33 4.17 -14.63
C ARG A 219 11.61 4.24 -13.30
N MET A 220 10.37 4.73 -13.29
CA MET A 220 9.53 4.76 -12.09
C MET A 220 9.33 3.35 -11.53
N PHE A 221 8.90 2.38 -12.35
CA PHE A 221 8.68 1.01 -11.86
C PHE A 221 9.99 0.29 -11.48
N ALA A 222 11.12 0.61 -12.12
CA ALA A 222 12.43 0.14 -11.68
C ALA A 222 12.81 0.70 -10.31
N LEU A 223 12.55 1.99 -10.05
CA LEU A 223 12.72 2.61 -8.73
C LEU A 223 11.83 1.92 -7.69
N LEU A 224 10.53 1.73 -7.99
CA LEU A 224 9.62 1.03 -7.08
C LEU A 224 10.09 -0.40 -6.77
N ALA A 225 10.65 -1.12 -7.74
CA ALA A 225 11.25 -2.43 -7.49
C ALA A 225 12.45 -2.34 -6.53
N LEU A 226 13.33 -1.35 -6.72
CA LEU A 226 14.46 -1.10 -5.80
C LEU A 226 13.99 -0.71 -4.40
N GLU A 227 12.92 0.07 -4.26
CA GLU A 227 12.31 0.37 -2.95
C GLU A 227 11.89 -0.92 -2.24
N LYS A 228 11.26 -1.86 -2.95
CA LYS A 228 10.87 -3.16 -2.38
C LYS A 228 12.08 -4.02 -2.00
N PHE A 229 13.13 -4.05 -2.82
CA PHE A 229 14.38 -4.72 -2.44
C PHE A 229 15.07 -4.06 -1.24
N ALA A 230 14.97 -2.74 -1.09
CA ALA A 230 15.56 -1.96 0.00
C ALA A 230 14.85 -2.13 1.35
N GLN A 231 13.79 -2.95 1.44
CA GLN A 231 13.19 -3.32 2.72
C GLN A 231 14.16 -4.09 3.63
N THR A 232 15.22 -4.71 3.07
CA THR A 232 16.34 -5.24 3.85
C THR A 232 17.49 -4.23 3.92
N ARG A 233 18.17 -4.18 5.07
CA ARG A 233 19.24 -3.21 5.31
C ARG A 233 20.43 -3.43 4.37
N GLU A 234 20.75 -4.69 4.10
CA GLU A 234 21.84 -5.12 3.22
C GLU A 234 21.62 -4.63 1.78
N ASN A 235 20.41 -4.83 1.25
CA ASN A 235 20.06 -4.36 -0.09
C ASN A 235 20.01 -2.83 -0.13
N GLN A 236 19.42 -2.17 0.88
CA GLN A 236 19.38 -0.71 0.95
C GLN A 236 20.78 -0.09 0.86
N ILE A 237 21.75 -0.62 1.62
CA ILE A 237 23.15 -0.17 1.57
C ILE A 237 23.74 -0.42 0.18
N THR A 238 23.50 -1.60 -0.38
CA THR A 238 24.00 -1.98 -1.72
C THR A 238 23.48 -1.05 -2.81
N ILE A 239 22.19 -0.76 -2.81
CA ILE A 239 21.53 0.13 -3.77
C ILE A 239 22.06 1.57 -3.61
N SER A 240 22.20 2.05 -2.38
CA SER A 240 22.72 3.40 -2.11
C SER A 240 24.15 3.60 -2.65
N LYS A 241 25.00 2.56 -2.54
CA LYS A 241 26.34 2.55 -3.15
C LYS A 241 26.26 2.58 -4.68
N MET A 242 25.41 1.73 -5.26
CA MET A 242 25.21 1.68 -6.72
C MET A 242 24.75 3.03 -7.30
N PHE A 243 23.91 3.79 -6.58
CA PHE A 243 23.55 5.15 -7.01
C PHE A 243 24.70 6.15 -6.90
N SER A 244 25.60 5.98 -5.93
CA SER A 244 26.73 6.87 -5.67
C SER A 244 27.90 6.63 -6.63
N ASP A 245 28.10 5.39 -7.06
CA ASP A 245 29.19 4.99 -7.96
C ASP A 245 28.98 5.47 -9.42
N ASN A 246 27.84 6.08 -9.74
CA ASN A 246 27.52 6.58 -11.08
C ASN A 246 28.26 7.90 -11.37
N SER A 247 29.22 7.86 -12.30
CA SER A 247 30.24 8.90 -12.57
C SER A 247 29.71 10.26 -13.04
N SER A 248 28.42 10.40 -13.39
CA SER A 248 27.86 11.64 -13.96
C SER A 248 27.02 12.46 -12.99
N SER A 249 26.12 11.82 -12.24
CA SER A 249 25.25 12.42 -11.21
C SER A 249 24.32 11.36 -10.66
N HIS A 250 23.92 11.49 -9.39
CA HIS A 250 22.98 10.57 -8.73
C HIS A 250 21.66 10.49 -9.54
N PRO A 251 21.20 9.29 -9.93
CA PRO A 251 20.07 9.16 -10.85
C PRO A 251 18.78 9.71 -10.27
N LEU A 252 18.51 9.50 -8.97
CA LEU A 252 17.28 10.00 -8.35
C LEU A 252 17.22 11.53 -8.29
N LEU A 253 18.36 12.23 -8.26
CA LEU A 253 18.36 13.70 -8.31
C LEU A 253 17.89 14.18 -9.70
N LYS A 254 18.36 13.55 -10.78
CA LYS A 254 17.89 13.84 -12.14
C LYS A 254 16.39 13.56 -12.30
N MET A 255 15.90 12.49 -11.68
CA MET A 255 14.47 12.15 -11.69
C MET A 255 13.64 13.18 -10.91
N GLU A 256 14.13 13.63 -9.74
CA GLU A 256 13.49 14.66 -8.94
C GLU A 256 13.44 16.03 -9.66
N GLU A 257 14.44 16.37 -10.47
CA GLU A 257 14.44 17.61 -11.28
C GLU A 257 13.22 17.73 -12.22
N TYR A 258 12.60 16.60 -12.60
CA TYR A 258 11.36 16.61 -13.38
C TYR A 258 10.18 17.23 -12.66
N LEU A 259 10.24 17.47 -11.35
CA LEU A 259 9.21 18.23 -10.62
C LEU A 259 9.39 19.75 -10.77
N LYS A 260 10.61 20.21 -11.12
CA LYS A 260 10.97 21.64 -11.23
C LYS A 260 10.92 22.14 -12.66
N ASN A 261 11.05 21.25 -13.65
CA ASN A 261 11.11 21.61 -15.06
C ASN A 261 9.71 21.64 -15.69
N GLU A 262 9.10 22.83 -15.84
CA GLU A 262 7.73 22.97 -16.38
C GLU A 262 7.49 22.29 -17.73
N ASP A 263 8.49 22.31 -18.63
CA ASP A 263 8.42 21.66 -19.95
C ASP A 263 8.38 20.13 -19.88
N VAL A 264 8.89 19.55 -18.80
CA VAL A 264 8.90 18.09 -18.57
C VAL A 264 7.75 17.68 -17.65
N VAL A 265 7.42 18.50 -16.65
CA VAL A 265 6.28 18.34 -15.73
C VAL A 265 4.98 18.16 -16.51
N ARG A 266 4.81 18.74 -17.71
CA ARG A 266 3.61 18.53 -18.53
C ARG A 266 3.36 17.06 -18.92
N TYR A 267 4.37 16.19 -18.84
CA TYR A 267 4.21 14.75 -19.05
C TYR A 267 3.84 14.06 -17.74
N TRP A 268 2.65 13.47 -17.68
CA TRP A 268 2.13 12.83 -16.46
C TRP A 268 3.05 11.75 -15.89
N ASN A 269 3.65 10.92 -16.74
CA ASN A 269 4.60 9.90 -16.29
C ASN A 269 5.87 10.50 -15.67
N ALA A 270 6.33 11.66 -16.15
CA ALA A 270 7.49 12.33 -15.57
C ALA A 270 7.18 12.93 -14.19
N LYS A 271 5.96 13.45 -13.98
CA LYS A 271 5.50 13.87 -12.64
C LYS A 271 5.49 12.70 -11.66
N GLN A 272 4.94 11.56 -12.07
CA GLN A 272 4.91 10.36 -11.23
C GLN A 272 6.34 9.88 -10.89
N GLU A 273 7.23 9.86 -11.89
CA GLU A 273 8.65 9.51 -11.71
C GLU A 273 9.34 10.43 -10.70
N GLY A 274 9.19 11.75 -10.87
CA GLY A 274 9.78 12.74 -9.97
C GLY A 274 9.22 12.66 -8.56
N PHE A 275 7.91 12.43 -8.41
CA PHE A 275 7.27 12.21 -7.11
C PHE A 275 7.87 11.00 -6.39
N CYS A 276 7.99 9.86 -7.08
CA CYS A 276 8.58 8.65 -6.51
C CYS A 276 10.05 8.86 -6.13
N ALA A 277 10.84 9.53 -6.97
CA ALA A 277 12.24 9.83 -6.69
C ALA A 277 12.41 10.76 -5.47
N GLN A 278 11.61 11.83 -5.39
CA GLN A 278 11.58 12.73 -4.25
C GLN A 278 11.22 11.99 -2.95
N TRP A 279 10.16 11.17 -2.98
CA TRP A 279 9.74 10.38 -1.83
C TRP A 279 10.83 9.40 -1.40
N ALA A 280 11.49 8.72 -2.35
CA ALA A 280 12.56 7.77 -2.06
C ALA A 280 13.81 8.44 -1.46
N LEU A 281 14.17 9.64 -1.93
CA LEU A 281 15.26 10.44 -1.37
C LEU A 281 14.99 10.93 0.06
N ASP A 282 13.72 11.19 0.39
CA ASP A 282 13.31 11.58 1.75
C ASP A 282 13.20 10.40 2.73
N ASN A 283 12.85 9.20 2.24
CA ASN A 283 12.45 8.09 3.11
C ASN A 283 13.40 6.89 3.09
N ILE A 284 14.10 6.61 1.99
CA ILE A 284 14.87 5.36 1.80
C ILE A 284 16.34 5.62 1.46
N PHE A 285 16.61 6.41 0.41
CA PHE A 285 17.94 6.65 -0.14
C PHE A 285 18.44 8.05 0.20
N ILE A 286 18.54 8.34 1.50
CA ILE A 286 18.85 9.68 2.02
C ILE A 286 20.27 10.09 1.63
N LEU A 287 20.40 11.31 1.10
CA LEU A 287 21.68 11.92 0.75
C LEU A 287 22.07 12.98 1.79
N PRO A 288 23.28 12.91 2.39
CA PRO A 288 23.67 13.82 3.47
C PRO A 288 23.59 15.32 3.15
N ASN A 289 23.80 15.71 1.89
CA ASN A 289 23.85 17.12 1.46
C ASN A 289 22.58 17.57 0.74
N ARG A 290 21.54 16.74 0.65
CA ARG A 290 20.25 17.11 0.06
C ARG A 290 19.29 17.46 1.20
N PRO A 291 18.73 18.68 1.25
CA PRO A 291 17.68 19.00 2.24
C PRO A 291 16.45 18.11 2.00
N TYR A 292 15.70 17.81 3.05
CA TYR A 292 14.45 17.10 2.90
C TYR A 292 13.42 17.95 2.15
N SER A 293 12.52 17.32 1.42
CA SER A 293 11.54 18.08 0.64
C SER A 293 10.58 18.88 1.52
N TYR A 294 10.24 18.39 2.72
CA TYR A 294 9.41 19.13 3.68
C TYR A 294 10.08 20.42 4.21
N GLU A 295 11.41 20.53 4.15
CA GLU A 295 12.16 21.71 4.61
C GLU A 295 12.19 22.83 3.57
N THR A 296 11.99 22.47 2.30
CA THR A 296 12.10 23.39 1.15
C THR A 296 10.76 23.66 0.48
N CYS A 297 9.72 22.89 0.81
CA CYS A 297 8.39 23.03 0.25
C CYS A 297 7.65 24.23 0.87
N GLU A 298 7.12 25.10 0.00
CA GLU A 298 6.30 26.24 0.42
C GLU A 298 4.87 25.79 0.75
N THR A 299 4.48 25.94 2.01
CA THR A 299 3.17 25.49 2.53
C THR A 299 2.38 26.60 3.24
N SER A 300 2.88 27.84 3.25
CA SER A 300 2.27 28.97 3.99
C SER A 300 0.83 29.28 3.56
N GLN A 301 0.51 29.05 2.29
CA GLN A 301 -0.83 29.26 1.72
C GLN A 301 -1.77 28.07 1.85
N ILE A 302 -1.27 26.94 2.36
CA ILE A 302 -2.05 25.71 2.54
C ILE A 302 -2.67 25.76 3.94
N ASN A 303 -3.98 25.58 3.99
CA ASN A 303 -4.83 25.65 5.17
C ASN A 303 -5.76 24.43 5.28
N ALA A 304 -5.89 23.66 4.19
CA ALA A 304 -6.49 22.34 4.15
C ALA A 304 -5.65 21.45 3.22
N MET A 305 -5.38 20.22 3.66
CA MET A 305 -4.55 19.25 2.93
C MET A 305 -4.96 17.82 3.26
N LEU A 306 -4.34 16.82 2.64
CA LEU A 306 -4.50 15.43 3.03
C LEU A 306 -3.93 15.22 4.44
N ASN A 307 -4.69 14.55 5.30
CA ASN A 307 -4.34 14.40 6.71
C ASN A 307 -3.44 13.18 6.91
N HIS A 308 -2.15 13.42 7.14
CA HIS A 308 -1.16 12.37 7.39
C HIS A 308 -1.32 11.65 8.75
N GLU A 309 -2.22 12.11 9.63
CA GLU A 309 -2.60 11.40 10.86
C GLU A 309 -3.82 10.49 10.66
N ASP A 310 -4.65 10.81 9.66
CA ASP A 310 -5.92 10.15 9.34
C ASP A 310 -5.87 9.57 7.91
N VAL A 311 -4.94 8.62 7.77
CA VAL A 311 -4.55 7.96 6.53
C VAL A 311 -4.17 6.50 6.80
N SER A 312 -4.34 5.64 5.79
CA SER A 312 -3.80 4.28 5.80
C SER A 312 -2.27 4.26 5.77
N GLU A 313 -1.67 3.20 6.30
CA GLU A 313 -0.27 3.19 6.74
C GLU A 313 0.80 3.32 5.64
N TYR A 314 0.47 2.99 4.38
CA TYR A 314 1.43 2.92 3.27
C TYR A 314 1.17 3.97 2.18
N LEU A 315 0.19 4.85 2.35
CA LEU A 315 -0.06 5.92 1.38
C LEU A 315 1.10 6.93 1.39
N LYS A 316 1.71 7.16 0.22
CA LYS A 316 2.74 8.19 0.06
C LYS A 316 2.04 9.53 -0.11
N ILE A 317 2.28 10.47 0.80
CA ILE A 317 1.81 11.86 0.71
C ILE A 317 3.00 12.76 0.36
N GLY A 318 2.82 13.66 -0.60
CA GLY A 318 3.82 14.66 -1.00
C GLY A 318 4.13 15.68 0.11
N PRO A 319 5.25 16.42 0.01
CA PRO A 319 5.68 17.36 1.06
C PRO A 319 4.72 18.54 1.28
N ASP A 320 3.92 18.88 0.26
CA ASP A 320 2.88 19.91 0.34
C ASP A 320 1.55 19.39 0.90
N GLY A 321 1.42 18.08 1.13
CA GLY A 321 0.20 17.45 1.61
C GLY A 321 -0.94 17.39 0.60
N LEU A 322 -0.71 17.75 -0.67
CA LEU A 322 -1.76 17.87 -1.69
C LEU A 322 -1.72 16.74 -2.72
N GLU A 323 -0.74 15.86 -2.66
CA GLU A 323 -0.59 14.76 -3.62
C GLU A 323 -0.43 13.43 -2.91
N ALA A 324 -1.14 12.40 -3.37
CA ALA A 324 -1.09 11.06 -2.80
C ALA A 324 -0.86 9.99 -3.87
N ARG A 325 -0.08 8.98 -3.51
CA ARG A 325 0.20 7.80 -4.33
C ARG A 325 0.19 6.52 -3.48
N CYS A 326 -0.38 5.45 -4.02
CA CYS A 326 -0.31 4.11 -3.44
C CYS A 326 0.59 3.20 -4.29
N ASP A 327 1.54 2.47 -3.69
CA ASP A 327 2.41 1.48 -4.37
C ASP A 327 2.40 0.11 -3.65
N VAL A 328 1.36 -0.14 -2.84
CA VAL A 328 1.12 -1.41 -2.15
C VAL A 328 -0.17 -2.06 -2.66
N SER A 329 -0.40 -3.34 -2.38
CA SER A 329 -1.59 -4.08 -2.84
C SER A 329 -2.87 -3.76 -2.08
N SER A 330 -2.78 -3.17 -0.88
CA SER A 330 -3.94 -2.72 -0.10
C SER A 330 -4.60 -1.47 -0.68
N PHE A 331 -5.86 -1.26 -0.31
CA PHE A 331 -6.65 -0.13 -0.79
C PHE A 331 -6.54 1.06 0.19
N GLU A 332 -5.46 1.81 0.05
CA GLU A 332 -5.09 2.87 0.99
C GLU A 332 -6.03 4.07 0.90
N SER A 333 -6.43 4.63 2.04
CA SER A 333 -7.43 5.69 2.13
C SER A 333 -6.95 6.87 2.98
N VAL A 334 -7.48 8.07 2.70
CA VAL A 334 -7.12 9.30 3.40
C VAL A 334 -8.30 10.26 3.47
N ARG A 335 -8.42 11.00 4.58
CA ARG A 335 -9.29 12.18 4.69
C ARG A 335 -8.46 13.46 4.66
N CYS A 336 -9.06 14.58 4.29
CA CYS A 336 -8.43 15.89 4.43
C CYS A 336 -8.44 16.36 5.89
N THR A 337 -7.71 17.44 6.18
CA THR A 337 -7.55 17.98 7.54
C THR A 337 -8.71 18.84 8.03
N PHE A 338 -9.67 19.19 7.16
CA PHE A 338 -10.74 20.12 7.48
C PHE A 338 -12.12 19.48 7.29
N GLU A 339 -12.97 19.64 8.30
CA GLU A 339 -14.33 19.10 8.32
C GLU A 339 -15.35 20.20 8.10
N VAL A 340 -16.35 19.92 7.28
CA VAL A 340 -17.45 20.87 6.99
C VAL A 340 -18.73 20.40 7.65
N MET A 341 -19.42 21.34 8.31
CA MET A 341 -20.65 21.06 9.07
C MET A 341 -21.92 21.48 8.34
N ASP A 342 -21.85 22.56 7.56
CA ASP A 342 -22.97 23.17 6.84
C ASP A 342 -22.47 24.01 5.65
N GLY A 343 -23.37 24.32 4.71
CA GLY A 343 -23.13 25.18 3.55
C GLY A 343 -22.84 24.42 2.26
N VAL A 344 -22.39 25.16 1.25
CA VAL A 344 -22.04 24.64 -0.08
C VAL A 344 -20.54 24.73 -0.28
N TRP A 345 -19.90 23.60 -0.58
CA TRP A 345 -18.45 23.45 -0.63
C TRP A 345 -17.99 22.82 -1.94
N TYR A 346 -16.82 23.22 -2.43
CA TYR A 346 -16.22 22.67 -3.63
C TYR A 346 -14.73 22.42 -3.45
N TYR A 347 -14.24 21.33 -4.04
CA TYR A 347 -12.81 21.08 -4.25
C TYR A 347 -12.59 20.34 -5.58
N GLU A 348 -11.35 20.34 -6.05
CA GLU A 348 -10.94 19.63 -7.26
C GLU A 348 -9.86 18.59 -6.96
N ALA A 349 -9.80 17.54 -7.78
CA ALA A 349 -8.76 16.54 -7.76
C ALA A 349 -8.29 16.25 -9.19
N THR A 350 -7.01 16.46 -9.48
CA THR A 350 -6.41 16.15 -10.78
C THR A 350 -5.92 14.70 -10.78
N VAL A 351 -6.36 13.93 -11.75
CA VAL A 351 -5.99 12.52 -11.95
C VAL A 351 -4.59 12.45 -12.56
N LEU A 352 -3.67 11.66 -11.98
CA LEU A 352 -2.34 11.43 -12.56
C LEU A 352 -2.21 10.02 -13.16
N THR A 353 -3.11 9.10 -12.81
CA THR A 353 -3.17 7.72 -13.31
C THR A 353 -4.61 7.29 -13.56
N SER A 354 -4.86 6.46 -14.57
CA SER A 354 -6.22 6.11 -15.00
C SER A 354 -6.84 4.90 -14.27
N GLY A 355 -6.12 4.25 -13.35
CA GLY A 355 -6.58 3.04 -12.67
C GLY A 355 -7.57 3.31 -11.54
N VAL A 356 -7.86 2.28 -10.73
CA VAL A 356 -8.94 2.34 -9.72
C VAL A 356 -8.56 3.26 -8.57
N MET A 357 -9.31 4.36 -8.45
CA MET A 357 -9.35 5.23 -7.29
C MET A 357 -10.81 5.55 -6.99
N GLN A 358 -11.07 5.94 -5.77
CA GLN A 358 -12.36 6.46 -5.33
C GLN A 358 -12.10 7.84 -4.74
N ILE A 359 -12.74 8.89 -5.28
CA ILE A 359 -12.57 10.29 -4.86
C ILE A 359 -13.91 10.83 -4.41
N GLY A 360 -14.01 11.36 -3.20
CA GLY A 360 -15.28 11.89 -2.71
C GLY A 360 -15.25 12.34 -1.26
N LEU A 361 -16.27 11.97 -0.51
CA LEU A 361 -16.54 12.52 0.81
C LEU A 361 -16.68 11.41 1.85
N ALA A 362 -16.24 11.68 3.07
CA ALA A 362 -16.39 10.76 4.18
C ALA A 362 -16.61 11.51 5.49
N THR A 363 -17.32 10.89 6.43
CA THR A 363 -17.35 11.33 7.84
C THR A 363 -16.29 10.61 8.65
N LYS A 364 -16.07 11.02 9.91
CA LYS A 364 -15.16 10.32 10.86
C LYS A 364 -15.60 8.88 11.19
N ARG A 365 -16.86 8.52 10.96
CA ARG A 365 -17.34 7.14 11.17
C ARG A 365 -16.86 6.17 10.10
N SER A 366 -16.51 6.67 8.91
CA SER A 366 -16.01 5.83 7.84
C SER A 366 -14.67 5.21 8.25
N ARG A 367 -14.56 3.90 8.12
CA ARG A 367 -13.39 3.13 8.57
C ARG A 367 -12.58 2.68 7.36
N PHE A 368 -11.29 2.99 7.38
CA PHE A 368 -10.37 2.50 6.35
C PHE A 368 -9.99 1.05 6.67
N LEU A 369 -10.61 0.09 5.98
CA LEU A 369 -10.24 -1.33 6.06
C LEU A 369 -9.43 -1.70 4.81
N ASN A 370 -8.28 -1.05 4.66
CA ASN A 370 -7.41 -1.11 3.49
C ASN A 370 -7.00 -2.55 3.09
N HIS A 371 -6.69 -3.41 4.07
CA HIS A 371 -6.35 -4.82 3.86
C HIS A 371 -7.56 -5.70 3.50
N GLU A 372 -8.77 -5.21 3.77
CA GLU A 372 -10.04 -5.81 3.36
C GLU A 372 -10.59 -5.12 2.10
N GLY A 373 -9.79 -4.30 1.42
CA GLY A 373 -10.16 -3.69 0.16
C GLY A 373 -11.33 -2.70 0.25
N TYR A 374 -11.74 -2.29 1.46
CA TYR A 374 -12.78 -1.30 1.66
C TYR A 374 -12.18 0.09 1.79
N GLY A 375 -12.60 0.97 0.88
CA GLY A 375 -12.25 2.38 0.83
C GLY A 375 -13.45 3.27 1.07
N ILE A 376 -13.39 4.49 0.54
CA ILE A 376 -14.50 5.44 0.63
C ILE A 376 -15.62 5.09 -0.38
N GLY A 377 -16.87 5.15 0.08
CA GLY A 377 -18.04 4.67 -0.66
C GLY A 377 -18.43 3.23 -0.33
N ASP A 378 -17.58 2.49 0.40
CA ASP A 378 -17.86 1.11 0.82
C ASP A 378 -18.54 1.01 2.19
N ASP A 379 -18.98 2.14 2.75
CA ASP A 379 -19.79 2.21 3.97
C ASP A 379 -20.88 3.28 3.86
N ALA A 380 -21.82 3.27 4.79
CA ALA A 380 -22.91 4.27 4.85
C ALA A 380 -22.43 5.67 5.31
N SER A 381 -21.14 5.84 5.55
CA SER A 381 -20.53 7.05 6.10
C SER A 381 -19.59 7.73 5.10
N SER A 382 -19.61 7.32 3.84
CA SER A 382 -18.80 7.87 2.75
C SER A 382 -19.45 7.65 1.37
N VAL A 383 -19.09 8.50 0.41
CA VAL A 383 -19.53 8.42 -0.99
C VAL A 383 -18.35 8.76 -1.90
N ALA A 384 -18.22 8.07 -3.03
CA ALA A 384 -17.08 8.29 -3.92
C ALA A 384 -17.39 8.13 -5.40
N TYR A 385 -16.67 8.90 -6.21
CA TYR A 385 -16.62 8.79 -7.66
C TYR A 385 -15.41 7.95 -8.10
N ASP A 386 -15.64 7.02 -9.01
CA ASP A 386 -14.63 6.15 -9.61
C ASP A 386 -14.67 6.26 -11.13
N GLY A 387 -13.77 7.05 -11.71
CA GLY A 387 -13.70 7.25 -13.16
C GLY A 387 -13.07 6.08 -13.93
N CYS A 388 -12.37 5.16 -13.26
CA CYS A 388 -11.81 3.99 -13.93
C CYS A 388 -12.90 2.99 -14.28
N ARG A 389 -13.82 2.73 -13.34
CA ARG A 389 -14.95 1.80 -13.51
C ARG A 389 -16.25 2.50 -13.92
N GLN A 390 -16.26 3.84 -13.92
CA GLN A 390 -17.42 4.70 -14.20
C GLN A 390 -18.57 4.47 -13.20
N LEU A 391 -18.23 4.49 -11.91
CA LEU A 391 -19.15 4.16 -10.82
C LEU A 391 -19.20 5.28 -9.78
N VAL A 392 -20.39 5.51 -9.21
CA VAL A 392 -20.56 6.19 -7.93
C VAL A 392 -20.79 5.13 -6.86
N TRP A 393 -19.99 5.18 -5.80
CA TRP A 393 -19.99 4.24 -4.68
C TRP A 393 -20.63 4.87 -3.45
N TYR A 394 -21.56 4.16 -2.84
CA TYR A 394 -22.16 4.51 -1.55
C TYR A 394 -22.68 3.25 -0.86
N ASN A 395 -22.39 3.10 0.44
CA ASN A 395 -22.91 1.99 1.25
C ASN A 395 -22.60 0.60 0.63
N ALA A 396 -21.38 0.43 0.12
CA ALA A 396 -20.92 -0.77 -0.59
C ALA A 396 -21.76 -1.15 -1.83
N LYS A 397 -22.57 -0.22 -2.33
CA LYS A 397 -23.30 -0.32 -3.59
C LYS A 397 -22.69 0.62 -4.60
N SER A 398 -22.79 0.24 -5.87
CA SER A 398 -22.29 1.02 -6.99
C SER A 398 -23.39 1.32 -7.98
N GLN A 399 -23.41 2.54 -8.51
CA GLN A 399 -24.25 2.92 -9.65
C GLN A 399 -23.36 3.37 -10.80
N LYS A 400 -23.63 2.87 -12.01
CA LYS A 400 -22.92 3.32 -13.22
C LYS A 400 -23.29 4.76 -13.55
N HIS A 401 -22.29 5.56 -13.89
CA HIS A 401 -22.47 6.94 -14.34
C HIS A 401 -22.08 7.13 -15.81
N GLU A 402 -22.42 8.29 -16.37
CA GLU A 402 -22.36 8.60 -17.80
C GLU A 402 -21.04 9.24 -18.27
N HIS A 403 -20.22 9.76 -17.37
CA HIS A 403 -18.90 10.29 -17.74
C HIS A 403 -18.00 9.21 -18.35
N ASP A 404 -17.14 9.61 -19.27
CA ASP A 404 -16.10 8.75 -19.85
C ASP A 404 -15.08 8.29 -18.81
N ASN A 405 -14.26 7.30 -19.17
CA ASN A 405 -13.16 6.88 -18.34
C ASN A 405 -12.13 8.00 -18.19
N TRP A 406 -11.76 8.30 -16.95
CA TRP A 406 -10.77 9.34 -16.69
C TRP A 406 -9.41 9.01 -17.30
N GLN A 407 -8.65 10.06 -17.58
CA GLN A 407 -7.28 9.98 -18.07
C GLN A 407 -6.38 10.91 -17.25
N PRO A 408 -5.05 10.71 -17.30
CA PRO A 408 -4.14 11.61 -16.61
C PRO A 408 -4.32 13.04 -17.14
N GLY A 409 -4.52 13.97 -16.22
CA GLY A 409 -4.82 15.38 -16.49
C GLY A 409 -6.28 15.78 -16.41
N ASP A 410 -7.19 14.81 -16.34
CA ASP A 410 -8.60 15.10 -16.03
C ASP A 410 -8.74 15.63 -14.61
N VAL A 411 -9.74 16.49 -14.41
CA VAL A 411 -10.05 17.08 -13.11
C VAL A 411 -11.43 16.64 -12.67
N ILE A 412 -11.47 16.00 -11.50
CA ILE A 412 -12.69 15.67 -10.78
C ILE A 412 -13.06 16.84 -9.89
N GLY A 413 -14.24 17.43 -10.12
CA GLY A 413 -14.82 18.40 -9.22
C GLY A 413 -15.79 17.71 -8.27
N VAL A 414 -15.80 18.09 -7.00
CA VAL A 414 -16.74 17.56 -6.01
C VAL A 414 -17.44 18.73 -5.32
N LEU A 415 -18.73 18.86 -5.58
CA LEU A 415 -19.59 19.85 -4.92
C LEU A 415 -20.41 19.16 -3.84
N LEU A 416 -20.30 19.65 -2.61
CA LEU A 416 -21.07 19.22 -1.45
C LEU A 416 -22.05 20.33 -1.07
N ASN A 417 -23.34 20.09 -1.22
CA ASN A 417 -24.41 21.02 -0.81
C ASN A 417 -25.18 20.42 0.37
N ILE A 418 -24.76 20.76 1.58
CA ILE A 418 -25.38 20.25 2.81
C ILE A 418 -26.84 20.72 2.95
N PRO A 419 -27.17 22.01 2.70
CA PRO A 419 -28.55 22.50 2.80
C PRO A 419 -29.56 21.78 1.89
N SER A 420 -29.18 21.46 0.64
CA SER A 420 -30.08 20.69 -0.27
C SER A 420 -29.93 19.18 -0.15
N GLY A 421 -28.96 18.69 0.63
CA GLY A 421 -28.70 17.26 0.78
C GLY A 421 -28.09 16.62 -0.46
N GLU A 422 -27.33 17.36 -1.27
CA GLU A 422 -26.80 16.89 -2.57
C GLU A 422 -25.26 16.83 -2.60
N VAL A 423 -24.74 15.79 -3.24
CA VAL A 423 -23.34 15.70 -3.70
C VAL A 423 -23.33 15.59 -5.22
N VAL A 424 -22.61 16.50 -5.89
CA VAL A 424 -22.48 16.53 -7.36
C VAL A 424 -21.02 16.29 -7.73
N PHE A 425 -20.78 15.27 -8.56
CA PHE A 425 -19.47 15.00 -9.13
C PHE A 425 -19.37 15.58 -10.54
N PHE A 426 -18.19 16.09 -10.87
CA PHE A 426 -17.88 16.69 -12.17
C PHE A 426 -16.67 16.01 -12.78
N LEU A 427 -16.66 15.82 -14.10
CA LEU A 427 -15.46 15.49 -14.87
C LEU A 427 -15.18 16.65 -15.82
N ASN A 428 -14.05 17.32 -15.64
CA ASN A 428 -13.65 18.48 -16.44
C ASN A 428 -14.72 19.58 -16.53
N GLY A 429 -15.38 19.85 -15.40
CA GLY A 429 -16.45 20.85 -15.29
C GLY A 429 -17.83 20.41 -15.78
N ILE A 430 -17.96 19.19 -16.32
CA ILE A 430 -19.25 18.61 -16.71
C ILE A 430 -19.82 17.85 -15.51
N PRO A 431 -21.00 18.21 -14.99
CA PRO A 431 -21.62 17.49 -13.87
C PRO A 431 -22.25 16.16 -14.31
N LEU A 432 -22.30 15.20 -13.39
CA LEU A 432 -23.26 14.10 -13.47
C LEU A 432 -24.69 14.66 -13.46
N ARG A 433 -25.58 14.04 -14.23
CA ARG A 433 -27.00 14.42 -14.35
C ARG A 433 -27.74 14.28 -13.03
N GLU A 434 -27.48 13.18 -12.33
CA GLU A 434 -28.14 12.85 -11.06
C GLU A 434 -27.18 13.07 -9.89
N PRO A 435 -27.51 13.99 -8.95
CA PRO A 435 -26.74 14.15 -7.72
C PRO A 435 -26.94 12.95 -6.78
N ASN A 436 -25.93 12.63 -5.98
CA ASN A 436 -26.11 11.69 -4.87
C ASN A 436 -26.75 12.41 -3.67
N THR A 437 -27.88 11.90 -3.19
CA THR A 437 -28.59 12.45 -2.02
C THR A 437 -28.60 11.51 -0.82
N GLU A 438 -28.34 10.21 -1.05
CA GLU A 438 -28.39 9.18 -0.01
C GLU A 438 -27.30 9.33 1.06
N PHE A 439 -26.12 9.83 0.70
CA PHE A 439 -25.03 10.02 1.64
C PHE A 439 -25.40 11.02 2.75
N LEU A 440 -25.99 12.16 2.39
CA LEU A 440 -26.35 13.19 3.35
C LEU A 440 -27.65 12.88 4.10
N SER A 441 -28.57 12.11 3.53
CA SER A 441 -29.79 11.70 4.24
C SER A 441 -29.51 10.78 5.44
N ASN A 442 -28.39 10.04 5.42
CA ASN A 442 -27.96 9.15 6.50
C ASN A 442 -26.90 9.79 7.44
N ARG A 443 -26.48 11.03 7.16
CA ARG A 443 -25.54 11.78 7.99
C ARG A 443 -26.24 12.30 9.24
N GLN A 444 -25.58 12.19 10.40
CA GLN A 444 -26.08 12.82 11.62
C GLN A 444 -25.73 14.32 11.63
N PRO A 445 -26.61 15.22 12.13
CA PRO A 445 -26.34 16.67 12.09
C PRO A 445 -25.03 17.11 12.76
N ALA A 446 -24.58 16.38 13.78
CA ALA A 446 -23.35 16.65 14.52
C ALA A 446 -22.06 16.17 13.82
N GLU A 447 -22.14 15.57 12.63
CA GLU A 447 -20.98 14.96 11.96
C GLU A 447 -20.38 15.84 10.89
N GLY A 448 -19.09 16.11 10.98
CA GLY A 448 -18.34 16.75 9.91
C GLY A 448 -18.19 15.85 8.70
N VAL A 449 -18.22 16.46 7.51
CA VAL A 449 -17.89 15.83 6.23
C VAL A 449 -16.51 16.29 5.79
N PHE A 450 -15.69 15.36 5.33
CA PHE A 450 -14.34 15.61 4.85
C PHE A 450 -14.26 15.25 3.38
N ALA A 451 -13.46 15.97 2.60
CA ALA A 451 -12.92 15.40 1.37
C ALA A 451 -12.07 14.18 1.71
N ALA A 452 -12.18 13.14 0.90
CA ALA A 452 -11.51 11.86 1.12
C ALA A 452 -11.22 11.15 -0.20
N ALA A 453 -10.29 10.19 -0.16
CA ALA A 453 -9.99 9.35 -1.31
C ALA A 453 -9.41 7.99 -0.91
N SER A 454 -9.55 7.03 -1.82
CA SER A 454 -8.97 5.69 -1.73
C SER A 454 -8.26 5.32 -3.03
N PHE A 455 -7.13 4.60 -2.92
CA PHE A 455 -6.20 4.36 -4.01
C PHE A 455 -5.83 2.88 -4.09
N MET A 456 -6.04 2.28 -5.26
CA MET A 456 -5.45 0.98 -5.58
C MET A 456 -3.95 1.13 -5.84
N SER A 457 -3.24 0.01 -5.94
CA SER A 457 -1.83 -0.04 -6.31
C SER A 457 -1.51 0.77 -7.57
N PHE A 458 -0.41 1.49 -7.48
CA PHE A 458 0.19 2.31 -8.53
C PHE A 458 -0.67 3.49 -8.97
N GLN A 459 -1.63 3.92 -8.14
CA GLN A 459 -2.50 5.05 -8.44
C GLN A 459 -2.08 6.34 -7.74
N GLN A 460 -2.29 7.48 -8.40
CA GLN A 460 -1.84 8.79 -7.95
C GLN A 460 -2.84 9.91 -8.32
N CYS A 461 -3.04 10.84 -7.38
CA CYS A 461 -3.93 11.99 -7.57
C CYS A 461 -3.43 13.20 -6.77
N ARG A 462 -3.71 14.40 -7.29
CA ARG A 462 -3.39 15.68 -6.64
C ARG A 462 -4.67 16.46 -6.34
N PHE A 463 -4.83 16.92 -5.11
CA PHE A 463 -5.99 17.65 -4.61
C PHE A 463 -5.75 19.15 -4.62
N ASN A 464 -6.79 19.90 -4.96
CA ASN A 464 -6.87 21.33 -4.78
C ASN A 464 -8.05 21.65 -3.88
N PHE A 465 -7.76 22.00 -2.63
CA PHE A 465 -8.74 22.44 -1.63
C PHE A 465 -9.05 23.95 -1.72
N GLY A 466 -8.52 24.63 -2.73
CA GLY A 466 -8.59 26.08 -2.94
C GLY A 466 -7.33 26.83 -2.51
N ALA A 467 -6.19 26.14 -2.39
CA ALA A 467 -4.87 26.79 -2.21
C ALA A 467 -4.35 27.39 -3.53
N SER A 468 -4.81 26.84 -4.66
CA SER A 468 -4.62 27.39 -5.99
C SER A 468 -5.97 27.58 -6.67
N ARG A 469 -6.00 28.37 -7.75
CA ARG A 469 -7.22 28.62 -8.52
C ARG A 469 -7.80 27.31 -9.07
N PHE A 470 -9.10 27.10 -8.89
CA PHE A 470 -9.84 26.00 -9.51
C PHE A 470 -9.85 26.12 -11.04
N LYS A 471 -9.72 24.99 -11.73
CA LYS A 471 -9.73 24.93 -13.21
C LYS A 471 -11.13 25.09 -13.77
N PHE A 472 -12.14 24.57 -13.08
CA PHE A 472 -13.53 24.58 -13.49
C PHE A 472 -14.41 25.27 -12.45
N ASN A 473 -15.46 25.93 -12.92
CA ASN A 473 -16.47 26.55 -12.08
C ASN A 473 -17.70 25.61 -12.00
N PRO A 474 -18.16 25.21 -10.81
CA PRO A 474 -19.33 24.34 -10.66
C PRO A 474 -20.68 25.00 -11.00
N GLY A 475 -20.69 26.28 -11.42
CA GLY A 475 -21.91 27.00 -11.82
C GLY A 475 -22.82 27.39 -10.66
N ARG A 476 -22.34 27.29 -9.42
CA ARG A 476 -23.06 27.64 -8.19
C ARG A 476 -22.14 28.49 -7.30
N THR A 477 -22.72 29.21 -6.33
CA THR A 477 -21.91 29.86 -5.28
C THR A 477 -21.44 28.78 -4.29
N PHE A 478 -20.16 28.79 -3.95
CA PHE A 478 -19.55 27.80 -3.06
C PHE A 478 -18.48 28.45 -2.18
N ARG A 479 -18.14 27.74 -1.10
CA ARG A 479 -16.95 27.95 -0.26
C ARG A 479 -15.92 26.88 -0.60
N HIS A 480 -14.66 27.10 -0.22
CA HIS A 480 -13.63 26.07 -0.37
C HIS A 480 -12.88 25.82 0.93
N PHE A 481 -12.38 24.60 1.06
CA PHE A 481 -11.79 24.08 2.30
C PHE A 481 -10.60 24.93 2.77
N ASN A 482 -9.76 25.42 1.86
CA ASN A 482 -8.57 26.21 2.18
C ASN A 482 -8.86 27.63 2.73
N GLU A 483 -10.04 28.19 2.47
CA GLU A 483 -10.43 29.51 2.99
C GLU A 483 -10.67 29.45 4.52
N PHE A 484 -11.35 28.39 4.95
CA PHE A 484 -11.82 28.19 6.32
C PHE A 484 -10.93 27.27 7.15
N GLY A 485 -10.17 26.40 6.48
CA GLY A 485 -9.17 25.55 7.12
C GLY A 485 -8.14 26.36 7.88
N ARG A 486 -7.61 25.77 8.94
CA ARG A 486 -6.50 26.31 9.73
C ARG A 486 -5.59 25.17 10.12
N LEU A 487 -4.31 25.32 9.81
CA LEU A 487 -3.29 24.36 10.17
C LEU A 487 -2.12 25.10 10.80
N THR A 488 -1.66 24.60 11.94
CA THR A 488 -0.38 25.02 12.51
C THR A 488 0.76 24.59 11.60
N THR A 489 1.94 25.20 11.73
CA THR A 489 3.13 24.79 10.97
C THR A 489 3.38 23.29 11.12
N ALA A 490 3.31 22.75 12.34
CA ALA A 490 3.50 21.32 12.60
C ALA A 490 2.49 20.42 11.86
N GLN A 491 1.22 20.83 11.77
CA GLN A 491 0.20 20.06 11.04
C GLN A 491 0.39 20.11 9.52
N ARG A 492 0.99 21.18 8.99
CA ARG A 492 1.31 21.34 7.56
C ARG A 492 2.57 20.60 7.14
N THR A 493 3.45 20.30 8.09
CA THR A 493 4.72 19.63 7.80
C THR A 493 4.55 18.12 7.74
N ILE A 494 4.71 17.55 6.54
CA ILE A 494 4.79 16.10 6.34
C ILE A 494 6.20 15.62 6.60
N ILE A 495 6.46 15.12 7.82
CA ILE A 495 7.79 14.64 8.23
C ILE A 495 7.95 13.15 7.87
N PRO A 496 9.06 12.73 7.24
CA PRO A 496 9.37 11.32 7.03
C PRO A 496 9.31 10.51 8.33
N ARG A 497 8.72 9.31 8.28
CA ARG A 497 8.47 8.47 9.47
C ARG A 497 9.72 8.27 10.33
N ARG A 498 10.87 8.04 9.71
CA ARG A 498 12.14 7.87 10.42
C ARG A 498 12.54 9.12 11.22
N VAL A 499 12.48 10.29 10.60
CA VAL A 499 12.80 11.57 11.26
C VAL A 499 11.84 11.81 12.42
N ARG A 500 10.55 11.52 12.23
CA ARG A 500 9.55 11.59 13.30
C ARG A 500 9.87 10.64 14.46
N LEU A 501 10.29 9.40 14.17
CA LEU A 501 10.71 8.45 15.20
C LEU A 501 11.96 8.93 15.95
N GLU A 502 12.97 9.44 15.24
CA GLU A 502 14.18 10.01 15.85
C GLU A 502 13.89 11.25 16.71
N GLN A 503 12.87 12.04 16.35
CA GLN A 503 12.37 13.16 17.17
C GLN A 503 11.68 12.66 18.43
N LEU A 504 10.79 11.67 18.31
CA LEU A 504 10.08 11.06 19.46
C LEU A 504 11.06 10.36 20.42
N GLU A 505 12.12 9.74 19.92
CA GLU A 505 13.18 9.14 20.76
C GLU A 505 13.94 10.18 21.59
N LYS A 506 13.98 11.44 21.13
CA LYS A 506 14.62 12.56 21.84
C LYS A 506 13.65 13.28 22.78
N GLU A 507 12.34 13.04 22.70
CA GLU A 507 11.36 13.61 23.63
C GLU A 507 11.52 12.96 25.00
N HIS A 508 11.92 13.76 25.99
CA HIS A 508 11.96 13.32 27.39
C HIS A 508 10.53 13.29 27.94
N ILE A 509 10.01 12.09 28.18
CA ILE A 509 8.75 11.92 28.91
C ILE A 509 9.07 12.12 30.39
N PRO A 510 8.44 13.08 31.08
CA PRO A 510 8.67 13.30 32.50
C PRO A 510 8.43 12.02 33.33
N ASP A 511 9.28 11.77 34.33
CA ASP A 511 9.21 10.57 35.18
C ASP A 511 7.89 10.46 35.96
N ASP A 512 7.15 11.57 36.10
CA ASP A 512 5.86 11.63 36.78
C ASP A 512 4.65 11.36 35.88
N TYR A 513 4.87 10.93 34.62
CA TYR A 513 3.79 10.54 33.71
C TYR A 513 3.40 9.06 33.86
N CYS A 514 2.16 8.77 33.48
CA CYS A 514 1.63 7.42 33.48
C CYS A 514 2.44 6.50 32.58
N THR A 515 2.94 5.41 33.15
CA THR A 515 3.75 4.38 32.48
C THR A 515 2.99 3.54 31.45
N ILE A 516 1.66 3.70 31.36
CA ILE A 516 0.81 2.98 30.40
C ILE A 516 0.55 3.82 29.16
N CYS A 517 0.01 5.04 29.34
CA CYS A 517 -0.34 5.91 28.22
C CYS A 517 0.74 6.91 27.85
N PHE A 518 1.67 7.21 28.77
CA PHE A 518 2.67 8.28 28.64
C PHE A 518 2.05 9.64 28.26
N ALA A 519 0.77 9.85 28.58
CA ALA A 519 -0.05 10.96 28.10
C ALA A 519 -0.53 11.90 29.21
N ALA A 520 -0.60 11.40 30.44
CA ALA A 520 -1.11 12.13 31.58
C ALA A 520 -0.25 11.82 32.81
N PRO A 521 -0.17 12.73 33.81
CA PRO A 521 0.52 12.47 35.07
C PRO A 521 0.05 11.18 35.75
N ALA A 522 0.99 10.50 36.39
CA ALA A 522 0.76 9.34 37.24
C ALA A 522 0.03 9.77 38.53
N SER A 523 -1.30 9.87 38.43
CA SER A 523 -2.15 10.36 39.52
C SER A 523 -2.74 9.25 40.40
N THR A 524 -2.52 7.97 40.10
CA THR A 524 -3.27 6.87 40.72
C THR A 524 -2.37 5.75 41.24
N GLN A 525 -2.67 5.29 42.46
CA GLN A 525 -2.08 4.12 43.13
C GLN A 525 -3.11 2.99 43.24
N LEU A 526 -2.66 1.74 43.08
CA LEU A 526 -3.49 0.54 43.07
C LEU A 526 -3.34 -0.27 44.37
N GLU A 527 -4.45 -0.53 45.06
CA GLU A 527 -4.50 -1.39 46.25
C GLU A 527 -4.94 -2.83 45.91
N PRO A 528 -4.46 -3.87 46.63
CA PRO A 528 -3.60 -3.82 47.83
C PRO A 528 -2.08 -3.79 47.53
N CYS A 529 -1.70 -3.78 46.24
CA CYS A 529 -0.30 -3.94 45.84
C CYS A 529 0.55 -2.67 45.99
N ASN A 530 -0.06 -1.53 46.29
CA ASN A 530 0.58 -0.21 46.42
C ASN A 530 1.36 0.28 45.18
N HIS A 531 1.20 -0.37 44.03
CA HIS A 531 1.86 0.07 42.79
C HIS A 531 1.23 1.36 42.26
N ASP A 532 2.06 2.32 41.88
CA ASP A 532 1.70 3.61 41.29
C ASP A 532 2.36 3.79 39.90
N GLY A 533 2.42 5.02 39.39
CA GLY A 533 2.94 5.29 38.05
C GLY A 533 1.85 5.23 36.98
N PHE A 534 0.56 5.38 37.34
CA PHE A 534 -0.57 5.27 36.41
C PHE A 534 -1.49 6.48 36.51
N CYS A 535 -2.12 6.89 35.40
CA CYS A 535 -3.18 7.89 35.43
C CYS A 535 -4.54 7.23 35.71
N SER A 536 -5.50 8.05 36.14
CA SER A 536 -6.87 7.64 36.43
C SER A 536 -7.51 6.85 35.28
N ASP A 537 -7.41 7.35 34.05
CA ASP A 537 -8.08 6.75 32.89
C ASP A 537 -7.55 5.36 32.59
N CYS A 538 -6.23 5.17 32.61
CA CYS A 538 -5.63 3.86 32.39
C CYS A 538 -5.98 2.88 33.51
N CYS A 539 -5.98 3.33 34.77
CA CYS A 539 -6.39 2.49 35.89
C CYS A 539 -7.84 2.02 35.79
N ASN A 540 -8.74 2.83 35.25
CA ASN A 540 -10.15 2.48 35.08
C ASN A 540 -10.40 1.46 33.96
N MET A 541 -9.43 1.24 33.07
CA MET A 541 -9.51 0.27 31.98
C MET A 541 -8.96 -1.11 32.35
N MET A 542 -8.55 -1.33 33.60
CA MET A 542 -7.87 -2.55 34.04
C MET A 542 -8.43 -3.04 35.37
N ASP A 543 -8.53 -4.36 35.52
CA ASP A 543 -8.98 -5.01 36.77
C ASP A 543 -7.84 -5.66 37.56
N HIS A 544 -6.63 -5.72 36.98
CA HIS A 544 -5.44 -6.29 37.59
C HIS A 544 -4.26 -5.32 37.43
N CYS A 545 -3.40 -5.24 38.45
CA CYS A 545 -2.20 -4.42 38.39
C CYS A 545 -1.28 -4.89 37.25
N PRO A 546 -0.82 -4.00 36.34
CA PRO A 546 0.04 -4.41 35.22
C PRO A 546 1.44 -4.86 35.66
N LEU A 547 1.89 -4.48 36.86
CA LEU A 547 3.21 -4.81 37.39
C LEU A 547 3.22 -6.18 38.09
N CYS A 548 2.27 -6.45 38.98
CA CYS A 548 2.25 -7.67 39.79
C CYS A 548 1.07 -8.60 39.53
N ARG A 549 0.13 -8.20 38.66
CA ARG A 549 -1.10 -8.96 38.32
C ARG A 549 -2.05 -9.20 39.49
N THR A 550 -1.84 -8.55 40.64
CA THR A 550 -2.80 -8.59 41.76
C THR A 550 -4.12 -7.94 41.33
N PRO A 551 -5.28 -8.54 41.64
CA PRO A 551 -6.59 -7.92 41.39
C PRO A 551 -6.68 -6.56 42.09
N ILE A 552 -7.15 -5.55 41.36
CA ILE A 552 -7.29 -4.18 41.87
C ILE A 552 -8.53 -4.13 42.74
N GLN A 553 -8.35 -3.81 44.02
CA GLN A 553 -9.45 -3.63 44.97
C GLN A 553 -9.85 -2.16 45.08
N ASP A 554 -8.87 -1.25 45.10
CA ASP A 554 -9.12 0.19 45.19
C ASP A 554 -8.11 0.99 44.36
N ARG A 555 -8.50 2.22 43.97
CA ARG A 555 -7.74 3.15 43.13
C ARG A 555 -7.65 4.50 43.83
N ILE A 556 -6.52 4.77 44.46
CA ILE A 556 -6.30 5.98 45.26
C ILE A 556 -5.74 7.10 44.37
N GLN A 557 -6.46 8.22 44.26
CA GLN A 557 -5.93 9.42 43.59
C GLN A 557 -4.92 10.12 44.49
N LYS A 558 -3.71 10.36 43.99
CA LYS A 558 -2.69 11.17 44.64
C LYS A 558 -2.99 12.65 44.36
N SER A 559 -3.23 13.43 45.41
CA SER A 559 -3.33 14.89 45.30
C SER A 559 -1.93 15.49 45.10
N ASN A 560 -1.59 15.82 43.86
CA ASN A 560 -0.36 16.57 43.58
C ASN A 560 -0.58 18.04 43.98
N ASN A 561 -0.14 18.42 45.20
CA ASN A 561 -0.02 19.82 45.64
C ASN A 561 1.16 20.56 44.96
N ASN A 562 1.35 20.39 43.64
CA ASN A 562 2.41 21.06 42.90
C ASN A 562 1.83 22.19 42.02
N THR A 563 1.83 23.41 42.57
CA THR A 563 1.47 24.68 41.90
C THR A 563 2.48 25.11 40.82
N LYS A 564 3.12 24.16 40.13
CA LYS A 564 4.16 24.41 39.11
C LYS A 564 3.85 23.86 37.71
N PHE A 565 2.62 23.40 37.45
CA PHE A 565 2.28 22.72 36.20
C PHE A 565 1.56 23.54 35.13
N ASP A 566 1.31 24.84 35.33
CA ASP A 566 0.62 25.66 34.31
C ASP A 566 1.50 26.10 33.12
N THR A 567 2.77 25.67 33.03
CA THR A 567 3.68 26.14 31.96
C THR A 567 4.48 25.07 31.20
N VAL A 568 4.26 23.77 31.43
CA VAL A 568 4.93 22.73 30.62
C VAL A 568 3.93 22.19 29.59
N LYS A 569 4.21 22.43 28.30
CA LYS A 569 3.39 21.93 27.18
C LYS A 569 3.24 20.42 27.31
N SER A 570 1.99 19.94 27.41
CA SER A 570 1.66 18.53 27.28
C SER A 570 2.28 17.95 26.00
N PRO A 571 2.79 16.70 26.02
CA PRO A 571 3.13 15.98 24.80
C PRO A 571 1.93 16.04 23.85
N SER A 572 2.18 16.36 22.58
CA SER A 572 1.10 16.53 21.61
C SER A 572 0.25 15.25 21.52
N HIS A 573 -1.08 15.37 21.28
CA HIS A 573 -1.94 14.21 21.03
C HIS A 573 -1.41 13.32 19.88
N SER A 574 -0.62 13.90 18.95
CA SER A 574 0.14 13.21 17.90
C SER A 574 1.32 12.37 18.39
N SER A 575 1.96 12.73 19.51
CA SER A 575 2.99 11.93 20.17
C SER A 575 2.35 10.67 20.78
N ILE A 576 1.21 10.84 21.45
CA ILE A 576 0.48 9.76 22.15
C ILE A 576 -0.12 8.74 21.17
N SER A 577 -0.72 9.21 20.07
CA SER A 577 -1.27 8.33 19.03
C SER A 577 -0.17 7.54 18.30
N ALA A 578 1.02 8.14 18.11
CA ALA A 578 2.18 7.47 17.52
C ALA A 578 2.72 6.35 18.44
N PHE A 579 2.86 6.61 19.74
CA PHE A 579 3.31 5.61 20.72
C PHE A 579 2.32 4.42 20.85
N GLN A 580 1.01 4.66 20.82
CA GLN A 580 0.00 3.59 20.84
C GLN A 580 0.04 2.72 19.59
N ARG A 581 0.29 3.30 18.40
CA ARG A 581 0.50 2.54 17.15
C ARG A 581 1.77 1.68 17.18
N VAL A 582 2.86 2.17 17.78
CA VAL A 582 4.12 1.41 17.91
C VAL A 582 3.94 0.16 18.80
N ASN A 583 3.17 0.26 19.87
CA ASN A 583 2.91 -0.86 20.78
C ASN A 583 1.96 -1.93 20.20
N SER A 584 1.00 -1.56 19.34
CA SER A 584 0.19 -2.54 18.62
C SER A 584 1.01 -3.31 17.56
N GLN A 585 1.97 -2.63 16.91
CA GLN A 585 2.87 -3.22 15.93
C GLN A 585 3.87 -4.22 16.55
N ARG A 586 4.43 -3.94 17.74
CA ARG A 586 5.29 -4.91 18.47
C ARG A 586 4.56 -6.20 18.86
N ARG A 587 3.25 -6.15 19.12
CA ARG A 587 2.44 -7.36 19.39
C ARG A 587 2.15 -8.17 18.13
N SER A 588 1.93 -7.52 16.99
CA SER A 588 1.70 -8.18 15.69
C SER A 588 2.94 -8.96 15.19
N ILE A 589 4.14 -8.41 15.40
CA ILE A 589 5.42 -9.04 14.99
C ILE A 589 5.76 -10.27 15.86
N ARG A 590 5.38 -10.27 17.15
CA ARG A 590 5.54 -11.46 18.02
C ARG A 590 4.49 -12.54 17.79
N ALA A 591 3.29 -12.20 17.33
CA ALA A 591 2.24 -13.19 17.05
C ALA A 591 2.55 -14.03 15.79
N THR A 592 3.32 -13.50 14.84
CA THR A 592 3.74 -14.21 13.62
C THR A 592 4.95 -15.12 13.83
N SER A 593 5.71 -14.93 14.91
CA SER A 593 6.91 -15.73 15.23
C SER A 593 6.67 -16.85 16.26
N ALA A 594 5.45 -16.97 16.81
CA ALA A 594 5.12 -17.95 17.85
C ALA A 594 4.21 -19.12 17.41
N ILE A 595 3.85 -19.24 16.12
CA ILE A 595 2.89 -20.27 15.64
C ILE A 595 3.58 -21.51 15.03
N THR A 596 4.91 -21.62 15.03
CA THR A 596 5.61 -22.76 14.40
C THR A 596 6.19 -23.80 15.34
N ASN A 597 5.80 -23.87 16.62
CA ASN A 597 6.22 -24.98 17.49
C ASN A 597 5.14 -25.37 18.52
N SER A 598 4.11 -26.09 18.07
CA SER A 598 3.33 -26.97 18.96
C SER A 598 2.44 -27.94 18.18
N SER A 599 2.97 -29.13 17.87
CA SER A 599 2.16 -30.35 17.78
C SER A 599 3.08 -31.57 17.62
N ASN A 600 3.53 -32.12 18.74
CA ASN A 600 3.82 -33.55 18.89
C ASN A 600 3.95 -33.84 20.38
N GLY A 601 3.06 -34.69 20.91
CA GLY A 601 3.07 -35.11 22.30
C GLY A 601 1.79 -35.86 22.64
N GLY A 602 1.76 -37.15 22.27
CA GLY A 602 0.74 -38.09 22.69
C GLY A 602 0.89 -38.49 24.15
N ASP A 603 -0.21 -38.99 24.70
CA ASP A 603 -0.43 -39.52 26.04
C ASP A 603 0.74 -40.34 26.60
N THR A 604 1.07 -40.09 27.87
CA THR A 604 1.26 -41.16 28.86
C THR A 604 1.20 -40.60 30.28
N THR A 605 0.31 -41.20 31.07
CA THR A 605 0.14 -41.05 32.51
C THR A 605 1.28 -41.73 33.28
N ILE A 606 1.67 -41.21 34.45
CA ILE A 606 2.02 -41.96 35.69
C ILE A 606 2.28 -40.97 36.85
N ARG A 607 1.69 -41.29 38.01
CA ARG A 607 1.88 -40.66 39.33
C ARG A 607 3.17 -41.14 40.02
N SER A 608 3.83 -40.31 40.84
CA SER A 608 4.23 -40.64 42.23
C SER A 608 5.01 -39.51 42.94
N THR A 609 4.42 -39.07 44.06
CA THR A 609 4.89 -38.57 45.38
C THR A 609 6.35 -38.13 45.72
N PRO A 610 6.52 -37.30 46.79
CA PRO A 610 7.65 -36.38 47.05
C PRO A 610 8.69 -36.88 48.09
N PRO A 611 9.73 -36.08 48.44
CA PRO A 611 9.77 -35.51 49.81
C PRO A 611 10.54 -34.17 50.05
N LYS A 612 10.03 -33.43 51.05
CA LYS A 612 10.66 -32.74 52.22
C LYS A 612 11.83 -31.71 52.15
N ASP A 613 11.51 -30.56 52.76
CA ASP A 613 12.20 -29.77 53.82
C ASP A 613 13.51 -28.99 53.60
N SER A 614 13.38 -27.65 53.76
CA SER A 614 14.04 -26.79 54.79
C SER A 614 14.84 -25.54 54.33
N ASN A 615 14.42 -24.41 54.93
CA ASN A 615 15.16 -23.25 55.45
C ASN A 615 15.95 -22.25 54.57
N SER A 616 15.37 -21.04 54.51
CA SER A 616 15.93 -19.71 54.87
C SER A 616 17.24 -19.21 54.25
N THR A 617 17.20 -18.09 53.52
CA THR A 617 17.57 -16.73 53.96
C THR A 617 17.72 -15.76 52.79
N SER A 618 17.49 -14.49 53.09
CA SER A 618 17.43 -13.30 52.24
C SER A 618 18.74 -12.90 51.54
N SER A 619 18.64 -12.36 50.31
CA SER A 619 19.11 -11.00 49.98
C SER A 619 18.80 -10.65 48.52
N SER A 620 18.17 -9.50 48.32
CA SER A 620 17.78 -8.94 47.03
C SER A 620 18.90 -8.02 46.50
N ALA A 621 19.50 -8.42 45.38
CA ALA A 621 20.30 -7.54 44.53
C ALA A 621 19.97 -7.86 43.07
N ILE A 622 18.97 -7.17 42.51
CA ILE A 622 18.59 -7.33 41.11
C ILE A 622 19.54 -6.47 40.26
N ALA A 623 20.47 -7.15 39.62
CA ALA A 623 21.36 -6.61 38.61
C ALA A 623 20.57 -6.16 37.37
N ARG A 624 20.83 -4.91 36.98
CA ARG A 624 20.49 -4.36 35.66
C ARG A 624 21.15 -5.21 34.57
N ARG A 625 20.37 -5.73 33.62
CA ARG A 625 20.90 -6.20 32.33
C ARG A 625 20.42 -5.29 31.21
N HIS A 626 21.40 -4.62 30.63
CA HIS A 626 21.40 -4.01 29.31
C HIS A 626 20.85 -4.98 28.25
N THR A 627 20.02 -4.47 27.33
CA THR A 627 19.85 -5.07 26.01
C THR A 627 20.25 -4.03 24.96
N GLN A 628 21.32 -4.37 24.25
CA GLN A 628 21.93 -3.69 23.12
C GLN A 628 21.33 -4.24 21.81
N VAL A 629 21.16 -3.31 20.85
CA VAL A 629 21.04 -3.43 19.38
C VAL A 629 19.77 -4.08 18.82
#